data_AF-A0A6N9BY94-F1
#
_entry.id   AF-A0A6N9BY94-F1
#
_cell.length_a   1.000
_cell.length_b   1.000
_cell.length_c   1.000
_cell.angle_alpha   90.00
_cell.angle_beta   90.00
_cell.angle_gamma   90.00
#
_symmetry.space_group_name_H-M   'P 1'
#
loop_
_entity.id
_entity.type
_entity.pdbx_description
1 polymer ?
#
loop_
_entity_poly.entity_id
_entity_poly.type
_entity_poly.pdbx_seq_one_letter_code
_entity_poly.pdbx_strand_id
1 'polypeptide(L)'
;MPEQFEDQGGVSTMDPSAFRRTAGSFMMRRWSDPRRLAARRRRIERARRRSGERHVVEYFHQVDDGYSHLAAQCLRPLLDTYDIDLVCHLVGDPAGQNAPEPELLLDLSCYDSKMIAPHYGLSLPEGARRPDEEPADLAARILAGLDPEDFVDVAPLVGEALWSGSGEALRELAERHAPADPSTLAQRRQAGSDRRTELGHYSGAMFHYGGEWYWGVDRLYHLEERLSELGARKSRGEPVAPRPAIVTGPRKDDGSLTLEIYPSLRSPYSSLIFDTAVSLARETGVTMSMHPVLPMVMRGVPATREKGLYIFTDAAREARHLGLDDWGNVHDPIGEPVRRGYSLYPWAVSRGKGVELLSAFFRAAFWEGVNTGKDRGLRRVVERAGLPWDEARGIVGNSEWEEEVEANRQAMYGFGLWGVPSFRLLDGAGETLLAVWGQDRLWLVGREIQRHLEEREKGL
;
A
#
# COMPACT_ATOMS: atom_id res chain seq x y z
N MET A 1 -5.25 -26.28 5.37
CA MET A 1 -3.82 -26.45 5.71
C MET A 1 -3.05 -25.90 4.52
N PRO A 2 -2.77 -24.59 4.48
CA PRO A 2 -2.12 -24.00 3.33
C PRO A 2 -0.71 -24.59 3.19
N GLU A 3 -0.35 -24.97 1.96
CA GLU A 3 0.96 -25.50 1.61
C GLU A 3 2.04 -24.54 2.13
N GLN A 4 2.79 -25.04 3.13
CA GLN A 4 3.99 -24.40 3.63
C GLN A 4 4.97 -24.30 2.47
N PHE A 5 5.29 -23.08 2.04
CA PHE A 5 6.49 -22.86 1.24
C PHE A 5 7.67 -23.44 2.03
N GLU A 6 8.31 -24.47 1.47
CA GLU A 6 9.61 -24.99 1.88
C GLU A 6 10.69 -23.90 1.67
N ASP A 7 10.68 -22.90 2.55
CA ASP A 7 11.77 -22.37 3.38
C ASP A 7 11.21 -21.12 4.11
N GLN A 8 10.29 -21.36 5.05
CA GLN A 8 9.81 -20.39 6.04
C GLN A 8 10.26 -20.83 7.46
N GLY A 9 11.53 -21.28 7.55
CA GLY A 9 12.17 -21.76 8.76
C GLY A 9 13.70 -21.72 8.62
N GLY A 10 14.29 -20.52 8.68
CA GLY A 10 15.72 -20.29 8.61
C GLY A 10 16.06 -18.80 8.50
N VAL A 11 17.23 -18.39 9.00
CA VAL A 11 17.71 -16.98 9.08
C VAL A 11 18.06 -16.40 7.69
N SER A 12 17.08 -16.39 6.78
CA SER A 12 16.98 -15.58 5.54
C SER A 12 18.13 -15.56 4.54
N THR A 13 17.91 -16.08 3.33
CA THR A 13 18.86 -16.00 2.20
C THR A 13 18.35 -15.14 1.02
N MET A 14 18.13 -13.84 1.26
CA MET A 14 18.39 -12.83 0.21
C MET A 14 19.42 -11.81 0.70
N ASP A 15 20.70 -12.12 0.47
CA ASP A 15 21.83 -11.23 0.74
C ASP A 15 22.59 -10.91 -0.55
N PRO A 16 22.16 -9.90 -1.32
CA PRO A 16 22.85 -9.54 -2.56
C PRO A 16 24.26 -9.03 -2.26
N SER A 17 25.19 -9.27 -3.17
CA SER A 17 26.56 -8.76 -3.03
C SER A 17 26.59 -7.23 -2.87
N ALA A 18 27.65 -6.70 -2.25
CA ALA A 18 27.82 -5.26 -2.07
C ALA A 18 27.72 -4.47 -3.39
N PHE A 19 28.23 -5.05 -4.48
CA PHE A 19 28.08 -4.50 -5.83
C PHE A 19 26.62 -4.42 -6.27
N ARG A 20 25.85 -5.52 -6.14
CA ARG A 20 24.41 -5.55 -6.48
C ARG A 20 23.61 -4.56 -5.63
N ARG A 21 23.90 -4.44 -4.33
CA ARG A 21 23.29 -3.40 -3.47
C ARG A 21 23.58 -1.99 -3.97
N THR A 22 24.83 -1.71 -4.32
CA THR A 22 25.23 -0.37 -4.79
C THR A 22 24.54 -0.02 -6.10
N ALA A 23 24.48 -0.96 -7.05
CA ALA A 23 23.77 -0.80 -8.31
C ALA A 23 22.25 -0.65 -8.12
N GLY A 24 21.63 -1.47 -7.28
CA GLY A 24 20.21 -1.38 -6.93
C GLY A 24 19.88 -0.02 -6.28
N SER A 25 20.71 0.43 -5.34
CA SER A 25 20.57 1.74 -4.70
C SER A 25 20.63 2.88 -5.70
N PHE A 26 21.53 2.81 -6.69
CA PHE A 26 21.60 3.80 -7.76
C PHE A 26 20.30 3.86 -8.58
N MET A 27 19.69 2.71 -8.88
CA MET A 27 18.40 2.64 -9.57
C MET A 27 17.27 3.21 -8.73
N MET A 28 17.20 2.87 -7.44
CA MET A 28 16.20 3.40 -6.50
C MET A 28 16.27 4.92 -6.38
N ARG A 29 17.48 5.49 -6.27
CA ARG A 29 17.69 6.95 -6.30
C ARG A 29 17.19 7.57 -7.61
N ARG A 30 17.46 6.92 -8.74
CA ARG A 30 17.00 7.39 -10.05
C ARG A 30 15.47 7.35 -10.18
N TRP A 31 14.81 6.34 -9.63
CA TRP A 31 13.35 6.21 -9.63
C TRP A 31 12.68 7.22 -8.71
N SER A 32 13.35 7.59 -7.61
CA SER A 32 12.83 8.53 -6.61
C SER A 32 13.10 10.00 -6.95
N ASP A 33 13.93 10.29 -7.96
CA ASP A 33 14.36 11.65 -8.33
C ASP A 33 13.20 12.49 -8.95
N PRO A 34 12.76 13.56 -8.27
CA PRO A 34 11.63 14.37 -8.73
C PRO A 34 11.92 15.13 -10.02
N ARG A 35 13.19 15.51 -10.28
CA ARG A 35 13.56 16.23 -11.51
C ARG A 35 13.42 15.31 -12.72
N ARG A 36 13.78 14.03 -12.55
CA ARG A 36 13.60 13.01 -13.59
C ARG A 36 12.14 12.72 -13.87
N LEU A 37 11.33 12.60 -12.81
CA LEU A 37 9.88 12.44 -12.94
C LEU A 37 9.27 13.62 -13.72
N ALA A 38 9.56 14.85 -13.30
CA ALA A 38 9.06 16.05 -13.95
C ALA A 38 9.51 16.15 -15.43
N ALA A 39 10.77 15.83 -15.73
CA ALA A 39 11.28 15.79 -17.10
C ALA A 39 10.58 14.72 -17.95
N ARG A 40 10.31 13.53 -17.39
CA ARG A 40 9.55 12.47 -18.06
C ARG A 40 8.12 12.92 -18.35
N ARG A 41 7.40 13.46 -17.36
CA ARG A 41 6.04 14.02 -17.53
C ARG A 41 6.02 15.08 -18.64
N ARG A 42 6.91 16.08 -18.59
CA ARG A 42 7.01 17.12 -19.64
C ARG A 42 7.30 16.55 -21.03
N ARG A 43 8.10 15.49 -21.14
CA ARG A 43 8.36 14.83 -22.42
C ARG A 43 7.09 14.16 -22.97
N ILE A 44 6.41 13.38 -22.16
CA ILE A 44 5.17 12.66 -22.53
C ILE A 44 4.08 13.66 -22.93
N GLU A 45 3.85 14.69 -22.13
CA GLU A 45 2.81 15.69 -22.41
C GLU A 45 3.11 16.54 -23.65
N ARG A 46 4.40 16.82 -23.94
CA ARG A 46 4.77 17.46 -25.21
C ARG A 46 4.52 16.55 -26.41
N ALA A 47 4.71 15.23 -26.28
CA ALA A 47 4.40 14.30 -27.36
C ALA A 47 2.89 14.27 -27.63
N ARG A 48 2.07 14.05 -26.58
CA ARG A 48 0.61 14.06 -26.63
C ARG A 48 0.05 15.34 -27.30
N ARG A 49 0.52 16.52 -26.85
CA ARG A 49 0.08 17.81 -27.42
C ARG A 49 0.47 17.98 -28.88
N ARG A 50 1.61 17.43 -29.33
CA ARG A 50 2.02 17.49 -30.74
C ARG A 50 1.21 16.57 -31.63
N SER A 51 0.76 15.42 -31.11
CA SER A 51 -0.11 14.49 -31.84
C SER A 51 -1.60 14.87 -31.74
N GLY A 52 -1.96 15.86 -30.93
CA GLY A 52 -3.36 16.25 -30.73
C GLY A 52 -4.18 15.21 -29.95
N GLU A 53 -3.50 14.29 -29.26
CA GLU A 53 -4.14 13.23 -28.49
C GLU A 53 -4.85 13.77 -27.25
N ARG A 54 -6.01 13.18 -26.94
CA ARG A 54 -6.73 13.44 -25.68
C ARG A 54 -5.99 12.86 -24.48
N HIS A 55 -6.44 13.21 -23.29
CA HIS A 55 -5.97 12.58 -22.06
C HIS A 55 -6.60 11.20 -21.92
N VAL A 56 -5.84 10.13 -22.10
CA VAL A 56 -6.35 8.75 -21.96
C VAL A 56 -5.92 8.17 -20.62
N VAL A 57 -6.89 7.83 -19.77
CA VAL A 57 -6.70 7.09 -18.53
C VAL A 57 -7.14 5.65 -18.77
N GLU A 58 -6.27 4.68 -18.49
CA GLU A 58 -6.61 3.26 -18.53
C GLU A 58 -6.93 2.77 -17.11
N TYR A 59 -8.04 2.07 -16.91
CA TYR A 59 -8.45 1.48 -15.64
C TYR A 59 -8.50 -0.05 -15.74
N PHE A 60 -7.93 -0.74 -14.75
CA PHE A 60 -7.80 -2.20 -14.72
C PHE A 60 -8.63 -2.75 -13.56
N HIS A 61 -9.79 -3.31 -13.90
CA HIS A 61 -10.81 -3.77 -12.96
C HIS A 61 -10.69 -5.27 -12.70
N GLN A 62 -10.59 -5.63 -11.41
CA GLN A 62 -10.70 -7.01 -10.94
C GLN A 62 -12.04 -7.17 -10.20
N VAL A 63 -12.82 -8.19 -10.53
CA VAL A 63 -14.24 -8.28 -10.13
C VAL A 63 -14.43 -8.60 -8.65
N ASP A 64 -13.58 -9.45 -8.10
CA ASP A 64 -13.61 -9.96 -6.73
C ASP A 64 -12.69 -9.17 -5.78
N ASP A 65 -12.22 -8.00 -6.20
CA ASP A 65 -11.38 -7.11 -5.42
C ASP A 65 -12.17 -5.91 -4.87
N GLY A 66 -12.22 -5.77 -3.55
CA GLY A 66 -12.95 -4.67 -2.89
C GLY A 66 -12.44 -3.29 -3.33
N TYR A 67 -11.14 -3.15 -3.56
CA TYR A 67 -10.55 -1.89 -4.03
C TYR A 67 -11.01 -1.55 -5.46
N SER A 68 -11.20 -2.57 -6.29
CA SER A 68 -11.73 -2.40 -7.64
C SER A 68 -13.19 -1.98 -7.60
N HIS A 69 -13.99 -2.47 -6.66
CA HIS A 69 -15.37 -2.00 -6.47
C HIS A 69 -15.42 -0.53 -6.05
N LEU A 70 -14.58 -0.10 -5.09
CA LEU A 70 -14.50 1.32 -4.71
C LEU A 70 -14.05 2.20 -5.89
N ALA A 71 -13.03 1.76 -6.62
CA ALA A 71 -12.55 2.48 -7.79
C ALA A 71 -13.61 2.58 -8.91
N ALA A 72 -14.44 1.55 -9.08
CA ALA A 72 -15.53 1.55 -10.06
C ALA A 72 -16.53 2.70 -9.79
N GLN A 73 -16.85 2.96 -8.53
CA GLN A 73 -17.75 4.05 -8.13
C GLN A 73 -17.20 5.44 -8.47
N CYS A 74 -15.89 5.57 -8.68
CA CYS A 74 -15.24 6.82 -9.06
C CYS A 74 -15.18 7.06 -10.58
N LEU A 75 -15.51 6.08 -11.43
CA LEU A 75 -15.29 6.18 -12.89
C LEU A 75 -16.15 7.29 -13.53
N ARG A 76 -17.46 7.30 -13.25
CA ARG A 76 -18.37 8.35 -13.74
C ARG A 76 -17.99 9.73 -13.16
N PRO A 77 -17.78 9.89 -11.83
CA PRO A 77 -17.28 11.14 -11.25
C PRO A 77 -15.98 11.65 -11.90
N LEU A 78 -15.05 10.78 -12.27
CA LEU A 78 -13.81 11.16 -12.98
C LEU A 78 -14.11 11.73 -14.37
N LEU A 79 -14.99 11.08 -15.15
CA LEU A 79 -15.42 11.58 -16.45
C LEU A 79 -16.17 12.92 -16.33
N ASP A 80 -16.95 13.11 -15.27
CA ASP A 80 -17.70 14.37 -15.07
C ASP A 80 -16.76 15.52 -14.64
N THR A 81 -15.70 15.21 -13.90
CA THR A 81 -14.76 16.21 -13.36
C THR A 81 -13.63 16.57 -14.33
N TYR A 82 -13.17 15.63 -15.14
CA TYR A 82 -12.00 15.79 -16.02
C TYR A 82 -12.32 15.50 -17.49
N ASP A 83 -11.69 16.26 -18.39
CA ASP A 83 -11.69 16.04 -19.83
C ASP A 83 -10.68 14.96 -20.19
N ILE A 84 -11.10 13.71 -19.98
CA ILE A 84 -10.34 12.51 -20.25
C ILE A 84 -11.19 11.52 -21.06
N ASP A 85 -10.53 10.65 -21.80
CA ASP A 85 -11.09 9.37 -22.25
C ASP A 85 -10.69 8.32 -21.22
N LEU A 86 -11.64 7.47 -20.83
CA LEU A 86 -11.43 6.38 -19.88
C LEU A 86 -11.56 5.04 -20.60
N VAL A 87 -10.51 4.23 -20.55
CA VAL A 87 -10.48 2.89 -21.16
C VAL A 87 -10.45 1.85 -20.04
N CYS A 88 -11.52 1.06 -19.92
CA CYS A 88 -11.62 0.03 -18.88
C CYS A 88 -11.19 -1.34 -19.40
N HIS A 89 -10.37 -2.02 -18.63
CA HIS A 89 -9.86 -3.36 -18.90
C HIS A 89 -10.29 -4.30 -17.77
N LEU A 90 -10.92 -5.42 -18.11
CA LEU A 90 -11.06 -6.53 -17.16
C LEU A 90 -9.73 -7.26 -17.03
N VAL A 91 -9.32 -7.54 -15.80
CA VAL A 91 -8.08 -8.27 -15.51
C VAL A 91 -8.34 -9.48 -14.63
N GLY A 92 -7.43 -10.45 -14.71
CA GLY A 92 -7.37 -11.54 -13.73
C GLY A 92 -6.55 -11.15 -12.51
N ASP A 93 -6.51 -12.08 -11.56
CA ASP A 93 -5.75 -11.95 -10.32
C ASP A 93 -4.29 -11.61 -10.59
N PRO A 94 -3.61 -10.96 -9.64
CA PRO A 94 -2.17 -10.81 -9.73
C PRO A 94 -1.53 -12.21 -9.69
N ALA A 95 -0.96 -12.64 -10.82
CA ALA A 95 -0.37 -13.97 -10.92
C ALA A 95 1.12 -13.99 -10.50
N GLY A 96 1.56 -15.15 -10.01
CA GLY A 96 2.97 -15.48 -9.81
C GLY A 96 3.67 -14.70 -8.70
N GLN A 97 4.93 -14.33 -8.94
CA GLN A 97 5.83 -13.81 -7.90
C GLN A 97 5.44 -12.45 -7.30
N ASN A 98 4.42 -11.77 -7.84
CA ASN A 98 4.03 -10.43 -7.41
C ASN A 98 2.97 -10.41 -6.30
N ALA A 99 2.17 -11.48 -6.15
CA ALA A 99 1.20 -11.68 -5.06
C ALA A 99 1.55 -12.94 -4.26
N PRO A 100 2.41 -12.81 -3.23
CA PRO A 100 2.82 -13.95 -2.42
C PRO A 100 1.74 -14.49 -1.49
N GLU A 101 0.71 -13.68 -1.19
CA GLU A 101 -0.36 -14.01 -0.25
C GLU A 101 -1.72 -13.63 -0.88
N PRO A 102 -2.16 -14.33 -1.94
CA PRO A 102 -3.34 -13.94 -2.72
C PRO A 102 -4.63 -14.00 -1.88
N GLU A 103 -4.79 -15.04 -1.08
CA GLU A 103 -5.97 -15.23 -0.22
C GLU A 103 -6.08 -14.13 0.84
N LEU A 104 -4.98 -13.85 1.56
CA LEU A 104 -4.94 -12.75 2.53
C LEU A 104 -5.17 -11.40 1.86
N LEU A 105 -4.73 -11.21 0.62
CA LEU A 105 -4.97 -9.98 -0.14
C LEU A 105 -6.45 -9.77 -0.49
N LEU A 106 -7.17 -10.83 -0.85
CA LEU A 106 -8.61 -10.76 -1.12
C LEU A 106 -9.41 -10.53 0.17
N ASP A 107 -9.06 -11.23 1.26
CA ASP A 107 -9.71 -11.01 2.56
C ASP A 107 -9.46 -9.58 3.06
N LEU A 108 -8.22 -9.09 2.93
CA LEU A 108 -7.87 -7.71 3.26
C LEU A 108 -8.60 -6.71 2.36
N SER A 109 -8.72 -6.95 1.06
CA SER A 109 -9.39 -6.00 0.17
C SER A 109 -10.85 -5.80 0.56
N CYS A 110 -11.54 -6.87 0.96
CA CYS A 110 -12.90 -6.80 1.49
C CYS A 110 -12.94 -5.99 2.79
N TYR A 111 -12.16 -6.39 3.80
CA TYR A 111 -12.15 -5.72 5.11
C TYR A 111 -11.76 -4.24 4.99
N ASP A 112 -10.63 -3.94 4.36
CA ASP A 112 -10.09 -2.58 4.30
C ASP A 112 -10.98 -1.66 3.47
N SER A 113 -11.58 -2.16 2.38
CA SER A 113 -12.53 -1.38 1.58
C SER A 113 -13.74 -0.94 2.41
N LYS A 114 -14.27 -1.79 3.32
CA LYS A 114 -15.35 -1.38 4.23
C LYS A 114 -14.91 -0.23 5.13
N MET A 115 -13.68 -0.30 5.63
CA MET A 115 -13.16 0.69 6.57
C MET A 115 -12.91 2.04 5.89
N ILE A 116 -12.47 2.06 4.63
CA ILE A 116 -12.15 3.31 3.93
C ILE A 116 -13.32 3.91 3.15
N ALA A 117 -14.29 3.12 2.67
CA ALA A 117 -15.33 3.60 1.76
C ALA A 117 -16.12 4.82 2.29
N PRO A 118 -16.61 4.82 3.56
CA PRO A 118 -17.37 5.96 4.09
C PRO A 118 -16.57 7.26 4.11
N HIS A 119 -15.23 7.17 4.16
CA HIS A 119 -14.34 8.31 4.20
C HIS A 119 -14.06 8.94 2.83
N TYR A 120 -14.44 8.26 1.76
CA TYR A 120 -14.41 8.75 0.38
C TYR A 120 -15.82 9.04 -0.16
N GLY A 121 -16.87 8.92 0.66
CA GLY A 121 -18.26 9.02 0.19
C GLY A 121 -18.68 7.87 -0.72
N LEU A 122 -18.01 6.72 -0.58
CA LEU A 122 -18.26 5.49 -1.33
C LEU A 122 -18.90 4.46 -0.41
N SER A 123 -19.39 3.36 -0.98
CA SER A 123 -19.95 2.25 -0.21
C SER A 123 -19.25 0.93 -0.50
N LEU A 124 -19.15 0.09 0.52
CA LEU A 124 -19.10 -1.35 0.36
C LEU A 124 -20.21 -1.90 1.28
N PRO A 125 -21.05 -2.84 0.85
CA PRO A 125 -22.14 -3.34 1.67
C PRO A 125 -21.65 -3.82 3.05
N GLU A 126 -22.37 -3.46 4.12
CA GLU A 126 -21.97 -3.77 5.50
C GLU A 126 -21.74 -5.28 5.71
N GLY A 127 -22.64 -6.09 5.14
CA GLY A 127 -22.58 -7.54 5.12
C GLY A 127 -21.61 -8.14 4.10
N ALA A 128 -20.83 -7.33 3.38
CA ALA A 128 -20.00 -7.82 2.28
C ALA A 128 -19.00 -8.88 2.74
N ARG A 129 -18.86 -9.91 1.92
CA ARG A 129 -17.92 -11.00 2.11
C ARG A 129 -17.21 -11.22 0.80
N ARG A 130 -16.12 -11.99 0.84
CA ARG A 130 -15.50 -12.46 -0.39
C ARG A 130 -16.58 -13.11 -1.28
N PRO A 131 -16.71 -12.70 -2.54
CA PRO A 131 -17.69 -13.29 -3.43
C PRO A 131 -17.38 -14.76 -3.72
N ASP A 132 -18.42 -15.59 -3.78
CA ASP A 132 -18.30 -16.98 -4.22
C ASP A 132 -17.99 -17.03 -5.73
N GLU A 133 -17.37 -18.13 -6.18
CA GLU A 133 -16.90 -18.28 -7.58
C GLU A 133 -18.01 -18.09 -8.62
N GLU A 134 -19.20 -18.66 -8.39
CA GLU A 134 -20.31 -18.61 -9.36
C GLU A 134 -20.89 -17.19 -9.52
N PRO A 135 -21.26 -16.45 -8.46
CA PRO A 135 -21.61 -15.03 -8.56
C PRO A 135 -20.49 -14.17 -9.17
N ALA A 136 -19.22 -14.43 -8.82
CA ALA A 136 -18.09 -13.69 -9.37
C ALA A 136 -17.92 -13.92 -10.88
N ASP A 137 -18.08 -15.15 -11.36
CA ASP A 137 -18.08 -15.48 -12.79
C ASP A 137 -19.23 -14.77 -13.51
N LEU A 138 -20.45 -14.82 -12.97
CA LEU A 138 -21.60 -14.15 -13.58
C LEU A 138 -21.37 -12.63 -13.66
N ALA A 139 -20.90 -12.01 -12.59
CA ALA A 139 -20.54 -10.59 -12.57
C ALA A 139 -19.47 -10.27 -13.63
N ALA A 140 -18.41 -11.07 -13.72
CA ALA A 140 -17.37 -10.90 -14.72
C ALA A 140 -17.89 -11.03 -16.15
N ARG A 141 -18.79 -11.98 -16.40
CA ARG A 141 -19.42 -12.18 -17.71
C ARG A 141 -20.35 -11.02 -18.09
N ILE A 142 -21.09 -10.46 -17.14
CA ILE A 142 -21.88 -9.23 -17.37
C ILE A 142 -20.93 -8.13 -17.84
N LEU A 143 -19.88 -7.82 -17.08
CA LEU A 143 -18.93 -6.75 -17.42
C LEU A 143 -18.17 -7.01 -18.73
N ALA A 144 -17.90 -8.28 -19.05
CA ALA A 144 -17.29 -8.67 -20.30
C ALA A 144 -18.23 -8.58 -21.51
N GLY A 145 -19.55 -8.44 -21.30
CA GLY A 145 -20.52 -8.20 -22.37
C GLY A 145 -20.68 -6.71 -22.73
N LEU A 146 -20.28 -5.81 -21.84
CA LEU A 146 -20.53 -4.38 -21.99
C LEU A 146 -19.64 -3.70 -23.03
N ASP A 147 -20.15 -2.65 -23.64
CA ASP A 147 -19.32 -1.67 -24.34
C ASP A 147 -18.64 -0.72 -23.34
N PRO A 148 -17.56 -0.01 -23.74
CA PRO A 148 -16.78 0.82 -22.81
C PRO A 148 -17.58 1.93 -22.10
N GLU A 149 -18.59 2.51 -22.76
CA GLU A 149 -19.43 3.55 -22.18
C GLU A 149 -20.33 2.98 -21.07
N ASP A 150 -20.97 1.84 -21.33
CA ASP A 150 -21.82 1.16 -20.35
C ASP A 150 -21.03 0.62 -19.17
N PHE A 151 -19.77 0.20 -19.37
CA PHE A 151 -18.92 -0.31 -18.29
C PHE A 151 -18.82 0.69 -17.13
N VAL A 152 -18.70 1.98 -17.44
CA VAL A 152 -18.53 3.05 -16.45
C VAL A 152 -19.74 3.15 -15.52
N ASP A 153 -20.96 2.98 -16.05
CA ASP A 153 -22.19 3.08 -15.27
C ASP A 153 -22.58 1.76 -14.60
N VAL A 154 -22.31 0.64 -15.26
CA VAL A 154 -22.80 -0.67 -14.84
C VAL A 154 -21.84 -1.37 -13.87
N ALA A 155 -20.52 -1.11 -13.95
CA ALA A 155 -19.55 -1.74 -13.04
C ALA A 155 -19.83 -1.49 -11.54
N PRO A 156 -20.17 -0.27 -11.09
CA PRO A 156 -20.62 -0.04 -9.71
C PRO A 156 -21.85 -0.87 -9.32
N LEU A 157 -22.83 -0.98 -10.22
CA LEU A 157 -24.09 -1.70 -9.96
C LEU A 157 -23.87 -3.22 -9.85
N VAL A 158 -23.05 -3.78 -10.75
CA VAL A 158 -22.64 -5.19 -10.70
C VAL A 158 -21.87 -5.48 -9.43
N GLY A 159 -20.94 -4.59 -9.06
CA GLY A 159 -20.20 -4.72 -7.81
C GLY A 159 -21.12 -4.66 -6.58
N GLU A 160 -22.07 -3.72 -6.52
CA GLU A 160 -23.02 -3.62 -5.40
C GLU A 160 -23.85 -4.91 -5.27
N ALA A 161 -24.35 -5.47 -6.38
CA ALA A 161 -25.08 -6.73 -6.38
C ALA A 161 -24.21 -7.92 -5.93
N LEU A 162 -22.96 -7.96 -6.39
CA LEU A 162 -21.99 -9.00 -6.03
C LEU A 162 -21.63 -8.96 -4.55
N TRP A 163 -21.18 -7.81 -4.06
CA TRP A 163 -20.68 -7.63 -2.69
C TRP A 163 -21.80 -7.64 -1.65
N SER A 164 -23.04 -7.34 -2.01
CA SER A 164 -24.20 -7.51 -1.12
C SER A 164 -24.67 -8.98 -1.02
N GLY A 165 -24.14 -9.87 -1.85
CA GLY A 165 -24.62 -11.26 -1.95
C GLY A 165 -26.01 -11.36 -2.59
N SER A 166 -26.47 -10.32 -3.28
CA SER A 166 -27.80 -10.28 -3.90
C SER A 166 -27.79 -11.00 -5.25
N GLY A 167 -27.95 -12.32 -5.21
CA GLY A 167 -28.05 -13.13 -6.43
C GLY A 167 -29.25 -12.75 -7.31
N GLU A 168 -30.31 -12.17 -6.74
CA GLU A 168 -31.46 -11.64 -7.50
C GLU A 168 -31.09 -10.40 -8.30
N ALA A 169 -30.48 -9.39 -7.66
CA ALA A 169 -30.04 -8.19 -8.35
C ALA A 169 -29.00 -8.50 -9.45
N LEU A 170 -28.11 -9.46 -9.20
CA LEU A 170 -27.13 -9.90 -10.19
C LEU A 170 -27.79 -10.59 -11.39
N ARG A 171 -28.83 -11.41 -11.16
CA ARG A 171 -29.64 -12.02 -12.23
C ARG A 171 -30.41 -10.98 -13.05
N GLU A 172 -30.99 -9.97 -12.40
CA GLU A 172 -31.65 -8.86 -13.12
C GLU A 172 -30.66 -8.05 -13.98
N LEU A 173 -29.43 -7.84 -13.51
CA LEU A 173 -28.37 -7.22 -14.31
C LEU A 173 -27.96 -8.11 -15.48
N ALA A 174 -27.86 -9.42 -15.28
CA ALA A 174 -27.62 -10.39 -16.35
C ALA A 174 -28.71 -10.33 -17.42
N GLU A 175 -29.99 -10.32 -17.04
CA GLU A 175 -31.10 -10.23 -18.00
C GLU A 175 -31.06 -8.93 -18.82
N ARG A 176 -30.68 -7.81 -18.20
CA ARG A 176 -30.61 -6.50 -18.87
C ARG A 176 -29.42 -6.35 -19.81
N HIS A 177 -28.25 -6.86 -19.43
CA HIS A 177 -27.00 -6.60 -20.12
C HIS A 177 -26.44 -7.80 -20.89
N ALA A 178 -27.10 -8.96 -20.83
CA ALA A 178 -26.75 -10.21 -21.51
C ALA A 178 -25.27 -10.63 -21.26
N PRO A 179 -25.00 -11.53 -20.29
CA PRO A 179 -23.63 -11.89 -19.96
C PRO A 179 -22.91 -12.49 -21.17
N ALA A 180 -21.66 -12.08 -21.36
CA ALA A 180 -20.79 -12.68 -22.37
C ALA A 180 -20.69 -14.20 -22.16
N ASP A 181 -20.41 -14.93 -23.24
CA ASP A 181 -20.06 -16.34 -23.11
C ASP A 181 -18.67 -16.50 -22.43
N PRO A 182 -18.38 -17.67 -21.83
CA PRO A 182 -17.11 -17.89 -21.13
C PRO A 182 -15.85 -17.65 -21.98
N SER A 183 -15.91 -17.88 -23.30
CA SER A 183 -14.76 -17.67 -24.18
C SER A 183 -14.48 -16.18 -24.41
N THR A 184 -15.53 -15.37 -24.55
CA THR A 184 -15.42 -13.91 -24.63
C THR A 184 -14.88 -13.32 -23.32
N LEU A 185 -15.35 -13.80 -22.16
CA LEU A 185 -14.78 -13.39 -20.87
C LEU A 185 -13.28 -13.70 -20.78
N ALA A 186 -12.88 -14.94 -21.12
CA ALA A 186 -11.48 -15.35 -21.08
C ALA A 186 -10.61 -14.47 -21.99
N GLN A 187 -11.07 -14.17 -23.21
CA GLN A 187 -10.37 -13.28 -24.14
C GLN A 187 -10.21 -11.86 -23.59
N ARG A 188 -11.28 -11.27 -23.04
CA ARG A 188 -11.23 -9.91 -22.48
C ARG A 188 -10.31 -9.82 -21.26
N ARG A 189 -10.37 -10.80 -20.34
CA ARG A 189 -9.47 -10.87 -19.17
C ARG A 189 -8.01 -11.05 -19.58
N GLN A 190 -7.74 -11.89 -20.58
CA GLN A 190 -6.39 -12.09 -21.10
C GLN A 190 -5.85 -10.80 -21.73
N ALA A 191 -6.63 -10.16 -22.62
CA ALA A 191 -6.23 -8.91 -23.27
C ALA A 191 -5.95 -7.80 -22.25
N GLY A 192 -6.79 -7.64 -21.23
CA GLY A 192 -6.56 -6.66 -20.16
C GLY A 192 -5.33 -7.00 -19.31
N SER A 193 -5.11 -8.27 -19.00
CA SER A 193 -3.95 -8.72 -18.22
C SER A 193 -2.63 -8.58 -19.00
N ASP A 194 -2.66 -8.83 -20.31
CA ASP A 194 -1.53 -8.60 -21.22
C ASP A 194 -1.21 -7.12 -21.31
N ARG A 195 -2.23 -6.25 -21.46
CA ARG A 195 -2.05 -4.80 -21.45
C ARG A 195 -1.47 -4.29 -20.13
N ARG A 196 -1.97 -4.78 -18.99
CA ARG A 196 -1.44 -4.47 -17.66
C ARG A 196 0.04 -4.85 -17.54
N THR A 197 0.39 -6.02 -18.07
CA THR A 197 1.77 -6.55 -18.06
C THR A 197 2.69 -5.75 -18.99
N GLU A 198 2.22 -5.40 -20.18
CA GLU A 198 2.94 -4.53 -21.15
C GLU A 198 3.29 -3.18 -20.53
N LEU A 199 2.36 -2.61 -19.76
CA LEU A 199 2.53 -1.35 -19.03
C LEU A 199 3.32 -1.52 -17.71
N GLY A 200 3.74 -2.73 -17.38
CA GLY A 200 4.65 -3.04 -16.27
C GLY A 200 4.00 -3.09 -14.88
N HIS A 201 2.75 -3.55 -14.77
CA HIS A 201 2.09 -3.79 -13.49
C HIS A 201 1.40 -5.17 -13.44
N TYR A 202 0.67 -5.42 -12.35
CA TYR A 202 0.24 -6.75 -11.92
C TYR A 202 -1.01 -6.73 -11.02
N SER A 203 -1.37 -5.61 -10.40
CA SER A 203 -2.51 -5.53 -9.48
C SER A 203 -3.83 -5.22 -10.19
N GLY A 204 -4.95 -5.56 -9.54
CA GLY A 204 -6.27 -4.97 -9.83
C GLY A 204 -6.40 -3.56 -9.24
N ALA A 205 -7.55 -2.93 -9.46
CA ALA A 205 -7.87 -1.57 -9.03
C ALA A 205 -6.87 -0.51 -9.50
N MET A 206 -6.20 -0.69 -10.63
CA MET A 206 -5.14 0.22 -11.06
C MET A 206 -5.63 1.20 -12.11
N PHE A 207 -5.28 2.48 -11.96
CA PHE A 207 -5.36 3.47 -13.03
C PHE A 207 -3.96 3.71 -13.61
N HIS A 208 -3.88 3.94 -14.92
CA HIS A 208 -2.66 4.28 -15.63
C HIS A 208 -2.85 5.55 -16.44
N TYR A 209 -1.94 6.51 -16.30
CA TYR A 209 -1.93 7.73 -17.09
C TYR A 209 -0.51 8.20 -17.37
N GLY A 210 -0.18 8.36 -18.66
CA GLY A 210 1.09 8.96 -19.10
C GLY A 210 2.32 8.32 -18.46
N GLY A 211 2.38 6.99 -18.41
CA GLY A 211 3.50 6.19 -17.90
C GLY A 211 3.60 6.08 -16.37
N GLU A 212 2.51 6.35 -15.66
CA GLU A 212 2.44 6.28 -14.19
C GLU A 212 1.19 5.52 -13.76
N TRP A 213 1.32 4.82 -12.64
CA TRP A 213 0.30 3.98 -12.04
C TRP A 213 -0.26 4.60 -10.76
N TYR A 214 -1.55 4.41 -10.51
CA TYR A 214 -2.30 4.97 -9.40
C TYR A 214 -3.25 3.88 -8.87
N TRP A 215 -2.94 3.35 -7.68
CA TRP A 215 -3.71 2.26 -7.08
C TRP A 215 -4.96 2.76 -6.37
N GLY A 216 -6.10 2.29 -6.85
CA GLY A 216 -7.42 2.48 -6.28
C GLY A 216 -7.75 3.93 -6.00
N VAL A 217 -8.72 4.11 -5.10
CA VAL A 217 -9.09 5.42 -4.56
C VAL A 217 -7.92 6.07 -3.81
N ASP A 218 -7.02 5.26 -3.23
CA ASP A 218 -5.89 5.71 -2.43
C ASP A 218 -4.81 6.47 -3.19
N ARG A 219 -4.80 6.45 -4.52
CA ARG A 219 -3.86 7.23 -5.35
C ARG A 219 -4.56 8.09 -6.40
N LEU A 220 -5.89 8.13 -6.42
CA LEU A 220 -6.63 8.98 -7.34
C LEU A 220 -6.26 10.44 -7.18
N TYR A 221 -6.09 10.92 -5.94
CA TYR A 221 -5.67 12.31 -5.70
C TYR A 221 -4.39 12.73 -6.46
N HIS A 222 -3.43 11.80 -6.69
CA HIS A 222 -2.23 12.09 -7.50
C HIS A 222 -2.50 12.14 -9.00
N LEU A 223 -3.44 11.32 -9.48
CA LEU A 223 -3.88 11.35 -10.87
C LEU A 223 -4.62 12.66 -11.13
N GLU A 224 -5.54 13.00 -10.24
CA GLU A 224 -6.38 14.19 -10.26
C GLU A 224 -5.58 15.49 -10.17
N GLU A 225 -4.58 15.55 -9.28
CA GLU A 225 -3.64 16.68 -9.21
C GLU A 225 -2.90 16.85 -10.55
N ARG A 226 -2.36 15.76 -11.10
CA ARG A 226 -1.66 15.79 -12.39
C ARG A 226 -2.57 16.23 -13.54
N LEU A 227 -3.80 15.72 -13.62
CA LEU A 227 -4.77 16.13 -14.64
C LEU A 227 -5.15 17.61 -14.49
N SER A 228 -5.29 18.08 -13.26
CA SER A 228 -5.56 19.49 -12.94
C SER A 228 -4.40 20.40 -13.38
N GLU A 229 -3.15 20.04 -13.09
CA GLU A 229 -1.95 20.76 -13.53
C GLU A 229 -1.85 20.86 -15.06
N LEU A 230 -2.41 19.87 -15.77
CA LEU A 230 -2.42 19.81 -17.23
C LEU A 230 -3.58 20.59 -17.86
N GLY A 231 -4.48 21.13 -17.04
CA GLY A 231 -5.66 21.87 -17.49
C GLY A 231 -6.82 20.98 -17.95
N ALA A 232 -6.81 19.69 -17.61
CA ALA A 232 -7.87 18.77 -18.00
C ALA A 232 -9.13 18.90 -17.12
N ARG A 233 -9.09 19.68 -16.04
CA ARG A 233 -10.24 19.80 -15.12
C ARG A 233 -11.34 20.69 -15.71
N LYS A 234 -12.57 20.18 -15.79
CA LYS A 234 -13.71 20.87 -16.41
C LYS A 234 -14.28 22.00 -15.55
N SER A 235 -14.23 21.87 -14.22
CA SER A 235 -14.81 22.84 -13.28
C SER A 235 -13.95 23.04 -12.02
N ARG A 236 -14.23 24.12 -11.28
CA ARG A 236 -13.57 24.43 -10.00
C ARG A 236 -14.31 23.73 -8.85
N GLY A 237 -14.20 22.41 -8.76
CA GLY A 237 -14.75 21.60 -7.65
C GLY A 237 -13.68 21.10 -6.67
N GLU A 238 -14.04 20.15 -5.82
CA GLU A 238 -13.09 19.29 -5.10
C GLU A 238 -12.70 18.07 -5.95
N PRO A 239 -11.52 17.46 -5.74
CA PRO A 239 -11.18 16.18 -6.36
C PRO A 239 -12.23 15.11 -6.03
N VAL A 240 -12.36 14.11 -6.88
CA VAL A 240 -13.25 12.95 -6.72
C VAL A 240 -12.87 12.13 -5.49
N ALA A 241 -11.57 11.89 -5.27
CA ALA A 241 -11.09 11.09 -4.14
C ALA A 241 -9.89 11.77 -3.46
N PRO A 242 -10.11 12.87 -2.71
CA PRO A 242 -9.05 13.52 -1.97
C PRO A 242 -8.53 12.61 -0.85
N ARG A 243 -7.21 12.60 -0.64
CA ARG A 243 -6.61 11.81 0.45
C ARG A 243 -7.03 12.37 1.81
N PRO A 244 -7.61 11.55 2.70
CA PRO A 244 -7.88 11.97 4.07
C PRO A 244 -6.58 12.37 4.81
N ALA A 245 -6.63 13.50 5.52
CA ALA A 245 -5.51 13.98 6.31
C ALA A 245 -5.28 13.10 7.55
N ILE A 246 -4.01 12.91 7.91
CA ILE A 246 -3.63 12.29 9.18
C ILE A 246 -3.82 13.35 10.27
N VAL A 247 -4.84 13.16 11.11
CA VAL A 247 -5.18 14.09 12.21
C VAL A 247 -5.25 13.34 13.52
N THR A 248 -4.71 13.95 14.58
CA THR A 248 -4.72 13.39 15.94
C THR A 248 -6.01 13.68 16.69
N GLY A 249 -6.71 14.75 16.30
CA GLY A 249 -7.97 15.18 16.92
C GLY A 249 -7.81 15.76 18.33
N PRO A 250 -8.91 16.26 18.92
CA PRO A 250 -8.87 16.93 20.23
C PRO A 250 -8.83 15.97 21.42
N ARG A 251 -9.38 14.75 21.30
CA ARG A 251 -9.47 13.80 22.42
C ARG A 251 -8.14 13.12 22.68
N LYS A 252 -7.88 12.80 23.95
CA LYS A 252 -6.67 12.13 24.41
C LYS A 252 -7.06 10.86 25.15
N ASP A 253 -6.40 9.78 24.80
CA ASP A 253 -6.42 8.55 25.56
C ASP A 253 -5.61 8.70 26.85
N ASP A 254 -5.96 7.91 27.86
CA ASP A 254 -5.31 7.83 29.16
C ASP A 254 -4.28 6.69 29.24
N GLY A 255 -3.87 6.15 28.09
CA GLY A 255 -2.97 5.00 27.95
C GLY A 255 -3.70 3.65 27.92
N SER A 256 -5.04 3.67 27.87
CA SER A 256 -5.87 2.46 27.82
C SER A 256 -5.83 1.77 26.46
N LEU A 257 -5.70 2.54 25.38
CA LEU A 257 -5.58 2.00 24.04
C LEU A 257 -4.12 1.65 23.77
N THR A 258 -3.90 0.62 22.95
CA THR A 258 -2.56 0.26 22.46
C THR A 258 -2.49 0.33 20.94
N LEU A 259 -1.58 1.14 20.40
CA LEU A 259 -1.22 1.14 18.99
C LEU A 259 0.03 0.29 18.78
N GLU A 260 -0.15 -0.87 18.19
CA GLU A 260 0.93 -1.70 17.69
C GLU A 260 1.38 -1.26 16.29
N ILE A 261 2.70 -1.11 16.11
CA ILE A 261 3.32 -0.69 14.86
C ILE A 261 4.25 -1.79 14.36
N TYR A 262 4.03 -2.26 13.14
CA TYR A 262 4.83 -3.31 12.49
C TYR A 262 5.68 -2.76 11.35
N PRO A 263 6.87 -2.19 11.61
CA PRO A 263 7.76 -1.67 10.58
C PRO A 263 8.71 -2.75 10.05
N SER A 264 9.37 -2.45 8.91
CA SER A 264 10.55 -3.21 8.50
C SER A 264 11.65 -2.29 7.97
N LEU A 265 12.90 -2.54 8.37
CA LEU A 265 14.06 -1.69 8.06
C LEU A 265 14.37 -1.50 6.57
N ARG A 266 13.80 -2.35 5.69
CA ARG A 266 13.94 -2.22 4.23
C ARG A 266 12.69 -1.67 3.54
N SER A 267 11.60 -1.44 4.27
CA SER A 267 10.36 -0.98 3.66
C SER A 267 10.43 0.54 3.40
N PRO A 268 10.33 1.00 2.15
CA PRO A 268 10.25 2.42 1.86
C PRO A 268 9.02 3.05 2.51
N TYR A 269 7.87 2.36 2.50
CA TYR A 269 6.66 2.88 3.16
C TYR A 269 6.78 2.92 4.69
N SER A 270 7.44 1.95 5.32
CA SER A 270 7.73 2.05 6.76
C SER A 270 8.63 3.25 7.04
N SER A 271 9.67 3.45 6.21
CA SER A 271 10.57 4.59 6.37
C SER A 271 9.80 5.91 6.38
N LEU A 272 8.83 6.09 5.47
CA LEU A 272 8.07 7.33 5.31
C LEU A 272 7.19 7.69 6.51
N ILE A 273 6.54 6.69 7.10
CA ILE A 273 5.44 6.93 8.04
C ILE A 273 5.80 6.67 9.49
N PHE A 274 6.93 6.01 9.75
CA PHE A 274 7.29 5.54 11.09
C PHE A 274 7.27 6.66 12.13
N ASP A 275 7.98 7.77 11.87
CA ASP A 275 8.03 8.89 12.82
C ASP A 275 6.65 9.56 13.00
N THR A 276 5.84 9.61 11.94
CA THR A 276 4.47 10.13 12.00
C THR A 276 3.57 9.23 12.87
N ALA A 277 3.71 7.91 12.77
CA ALA A 277 2.95 6.96 13.60
C ALA A 277 3.36 7.04 15.08
N VAL A 278 4.66 7.20 15.36
CA VAL A 278 5.17 7.46 16.71
C VAL A 278 4.60 8.77 17.26
N SER A 279 4.59 9.84 16.46
CA SER A 279 4.02 11.11 16.88
C SER A 279 2.52 11.01 17.12
N LEU A 280 1.78 10.29 16.26
CA LEU A 280 0.35 10.04 16.43
C LEU A 280 0.06 9.39 17.79
N ALA A 281 0.75 8.30 18.14
CA ALA A 281 0.55 7.62 19.42
C ALA A 281 0.83 8.57 20.61
N ARG A 282 1.99 9.24 20.58
CA ARG A 282 2.38 10.19 21.63
C ARG A 282 1.39 11.34 21.78
N GLU A 283 0.97 11.94 20.66
CA GLU A 283 0.07 13.10 20.67
C GLU A 283 -1.35 12.70 21.07
N THR A 284 -1.79 11.48 20.77
CA THR A 284 -3.12 10.99 21.17
C THR A 284 -3.14 10.41 22.57
N GLY A 285 -1.99 10.15 23.20
CA GLY A 285 -1.91 9.54 24.54
C GLY A 285 -2.04 8.01 24.53
N VAL A 286 -2.13 7.41 23.34
CA VAL A 286 -2.24 5.96 23.16
C VAL A 286 -0.91 5.28 23.49
N THR A 287 -0.97 4.15 24.20
CA THR A 287 0.22 3.32 24.48
C THR A 287 0.76 2.78 23.17
N MET A 288 2.05 2.96 22.90
CA MET A 288 2.68 2.45 21.68
C MET A 288 3.44 1.16 21.95
N SER A 289 3.21 0.15 21.11
CA SER A 289 4.02 -1.07 21.07
C SER A 289 4.63 -1.24 19.68
N MET A 290 5.93 -1.57 19.60
CA MET A 290 6.64 -1.68 18.33
C MET A 290 7.08 -3.11 18.08
N HIS A 291 6.69 -3.65 16.92
CA HIS A 291 6.88 -5.03 16.52
C HIS A 291 7.59 -5.13 15.16
N PRO A 292 8.92 -4.88 15.08
CA PRO A 292 9.63 -4.96 13.82
C PRO A 292 9.57 -6.37 13.22
N VAL A 293 9.42 -6.44 11.89
CA VAL A 293 9.38 -7.70 11.14
C VAL A 293 10.42 -7.74 10.03
N LEU A 294 10.85 -8.95 9.66
CA LEU A 294 11.83 -9.13 8.59
C LEU A 294 11.24 -8.76 7.21
N PRO A 295 12.00 -8.10 6.31
CA PRO A 295 11.50 -7.74 4.99
C PRO A 295 10.96 -8.95 4.22
N MET A 296 9.83 -8.82 3.52
CA MET A 296 9.24 -9.91 2.71
C MET A 296 10.22 -10.56 1.74
N VAL A 297 11.08 -9.74 1.13
CA VAL A 297 12.11 -10.22 0.19
C VAL A 297 13.16 -11.09 0.87
N MET A 298 13.38 -10.86 2.15
CA MET A 298 14.22 -11.70 3.00
C MET A 298 13.45 -12.91 3.56
N ARG A 299 12.13 -13.00 3.32
CA ARG A 299 11.25 -14.13 3.64
C ARG A 299 10.94 -15.03 2.41
N GLY A 300 11.77 -14.96 1.36
CA GLY A 300 11.61 -15.78 0.15
C GLY A 300 10.72 -15.18 -0.96
N VAL A 301 10.07 -14.03 -0.73
CA VAL A 301 9.25 -13.38 -1.76
C VAL A 301 10.14 -12.71 -2.82
N PRO A 302 10.02 -13.06 -4.12
CA PRO A 302 10.89 -12.48 -5.14
C PRO A 302 10.72 -10.96 -5.28
N ALA A 303 11.84 -10.25 -5.42
CA ALA A 303 11.86 -8.83 -5.73
C ALA A 303 11.90 -8.63 -7.25
N THR A 304 10.73 -8.65 -7.90
CA THR A 304 10.63 -8.36 -9.34
C THR A 304 10.98 -6.90 -9.62
N ARG A 305 11.42 -6.61 -10.84
CA ARG A 305 11.83 -5.26 -11.24
C ARG A 305 10.64 -4.32 -11.31
N GLU A 306 9.52 -4.83 -11.79
CA GLU A 306 8.23 -4.13 -11.94
C GLU A 306 7.72 -3.67 -10.57
N LYS A 307 7.70 -4.59 -9.60
CA LYS A 307 7.33 -4.30 -8.20
C LYS A 307 8.27 -3.28 -7.57
N GLY A 308 9.58 -3.46 -7.73
CA GLY A 308 10.57 -2.50 -7.22
C GLY A 308 10.41 -1.10 -7.82
N LEU A 309 10.19 -1.00 -9.13
CA LEU A 309 9.96 0.25 -9.83
C LEU A 309 8.70 0.95 -9.29
N TYR A 310 7.56 0.25 -9.26
CA TYR A 310 6.30 0.81 -8.77
C TYR A 310 6.45 1.32 -7.34
N ILE A 311 6.87 0.46 -6.40
CA ILE A 311 6.98 0.78 -4.97
C ILE A 311 7.85 2.01 -4.72
N PHE A 312 9.03 2.11 -5.33
CA PHE A 312 9.91 3.26 -5.08
C PHE A 312 9.41 4.54 -5.76
N THR A 313 8.82 4.45 -6.95
CA THR A 313 8.23 5.64 -7.59
C THR A 313 7.00 6.15 -6.83
N ASP A 314 6.17 5.25 -6.32
CA ASP A 314 5.01 5.57 -5.51
C ASP A 314 5.42 6.11 -4.14
N ALA A 315 6.32 5.44 -3.41
CA ALA A 315 6.85 5.93 -2.14
C ALA A 315 7.47 7.33 -2.26
N ALA A 316 8.24 7.60 -3.33
CA ALA A 316 8.76 8.95 -3.56
C ALA A 316 7.67 9.99 -3.79
N ARG A 317 6.57 9.59 -4.43
CA ARG A 317 5.40 10.45 -4.70
C ARG A 317 4.61 10.72 -3.43
N GLU A 318 4.42 9.71 -2.60
CA GLU A 318 3.82 9.83 -1.26
C GLU A 318 4.67 10.73 -0.34
N ALA A 319 6.00 10.57 -0.36
CA ALA A 319 6.92 11.38 0.43
C ALA A 319 6.72 12.89 0.17
N ARG A 320 6.66 13.27 -1.11
CA ARG A 320 6.45 14.66 -1.51
C ARG A 320 5.10 15.19 -1.08
N HIS A 321 4.04 14.39 -1.17
CA HIS A 321 2.72 14.78 -0.70
C HIS A 321 2.72 15.05 0.81
N LEU A 322 3.50 14.29 1.58
CA LEU A 322 3.71 14.50 3.02
C LEU A 322 4.71 15.62 3.34
N GLY A 323 5.22 16.37 2.35
CA GLY A 323 6.21 17.43 2.54
C GLY A 323 7.63 16.93 2.86
N LEU A 324 7.93 15.65 2.60
CA LEU A 324 9.21 15.01 2.88
C LEU A 324 10.12 15.04 1.63
N ASP A 325 10.43 16.23 1.14
CA ASP A 325 11.13 16.44 -0.15
C ASP A 325 12.54 15.84 -0.25
N ASP A 326 13.20 15.64 0.89
CA ASP A 326 14.56 15.06 0.97
C ASP A 326 14.57 13.52 0.94
N TRP A 327 13.41 12.87 0.89
CA TRP A 327 13.34 11.41 0.80
C TRP A 327 13.78 10.90 -0.59
N GLY A 328 14.43 9.74 -0.63
CA GLY A 328 14.72 9.03 -1.89
C GLY A 328 16.19 8.98 -2.27
N ASN A 329 17.08 9.58 -1.49
CA ASN A 329 18.52 9.31 -1.56
C ASN A 329 18.84 7.99 -0.85
N VAL A 330 18.38 6.89 -1.45
CA VAL A 330 18.38 5.55 -0.85
C VAL A 330 19.73 4.86 -1.00
N HIS A 331 20.14 4.13 0.04
CA HIS A 331 21.08 3.02 -0.02
C HIS A 331 20.37 1.76 0.50
N ASP A 332 20.05 0.82 -0.40
CA ASP A 332 19.21 -0.36 -0.09
C ASP A 332 19.82 -1.16 1.08
N PRO A 333 19.11 -1.30 2.21
CA PRO A 333 19.62 -2.02 3.36
C PRO A 333 19.38 -3.54 3.27
N ILE A 334 18.93 -4.07 2.13
CA ILE A 334 18.67 -5.51 1.96
C ILE A 334 19.82 -6.43 2.38
N GLY A 335 19.47 -7.51 3.08
CA GLY A 335 20.40 -8.56 3.51
C GLY A 335 21.13 -8.16 4.79
N GLU A 336 22.46 -8.23 4.74
CA GLU A 336 23.32 -7.96 5.90
C GLU A 336 23.06 -6.62 6.62
N PRO A 337 22.78 -5.47 5.95
CA PRO A 337 22.50 -4.22 6.66
C PRO A 337 21.24 -4.29 7.56
N VAL A 338 20.17 -4.97 7.12
CA VAL A 338 18.97 -5.21 7.94
C VAL A 338 19.31 -6.09 9.14
N ARG A 339 20.04 -7.20 8.95
CA ARG A 339 20.45 -8.09 10.05
C ARG A 339 21.27 -7.34 11.10
N ARG A 340 22.26 -6.56 10.66
CA ARG A 340 23.07 -5.73 11.56
C ARG A 340 22.23 -4.69 12.29
N GLY A 341 21.24 -4.08 11.62
CA GLY A 341 20.28 -3.18 12.25
C GLY A 341 19.46 -3.88 13.34
N TYR A 342 18.88 -5.04 13.05
CA TYR A 342 18.08 -5.79 14.02
C TYR A 342 18.89 -6.41 15.16
N SER A 343 20.15 -6.78 14.95
CA SER A 343 21.02 -7.24 16.05
C SER A 343 21.21 -6.22 17.17
N LEU A 344 20.98 -4.94 16.89
CA LEU A 344 21.04 -3.87 17.88
C LEU A 344 19.69 -3.58 18.54
N TYR A 345 18.59 -4.13 18.03
CA TYR A 345 17.24 -3.76 18.44
C TYR A 345 16.90 -4.16 19.88
N PRO A 346 17.06 -5.43 20.32
CA PRO A 346 16.78 -5.80 21.71
C PRO A 346 17.61 -4.99 22.72
N TRP A 347 18.89 -4.76 22.41
CA TRP A 347 19.76 -3.90 23.22
C TRP A 347 19.25 -2.47 23.28
N ALA A 348 18.92 -1.85 22.14
CA ALA A 348 18.38 -0.50 22.11
C ALA A 348 17.05 -0.39 22.88
N VAL A 349 16.17 -1.39 22.81
CA VAL A 349 14.94 -1.47 23.60
C VAL A 349 15.26 -1.48 25.10
N SER A 350 16.22 -2.30 25.56
CA SER A 350 16.64 -2.33 26.97
C SER A 350 17.21 -1.00 27.48
N ARG A 351 17.64 -0.11 26.56
CA ARG A 351 18.10 1.25 26.85
C ARG A 351 17.01 2.31 26.68
N GLY A 352 15.77 1.93 26.34
CA GLY A 352 14.68 2.85 26.04
C GLY A 352 14.87 3.63 24.74
N LYS A 353 15.62 3.07 23.78
CA LYS A 353 16.04 3.69 22.50
C LYS A 353 15.69 2.89 21.25
N GLY A 354 14.76 1.94 21.35
CA GLY A 354 14.33 1.14 20.21
C GLY A 354 13.75 1.99 19.07
N VAL A 355 12.90 2.97 19.41
CA VAL A 355 12.27 3.89 18.44
C VAL A 355 13.32 4.76 17.76
N GLU A 356 14.20 5.37 18.55
CA GLU A 356 15.26 6.24 18.04
C GLU A 356 16.25 5.46 17.15
N LEU A 357 16.53 4.20 17.46
CA LEU A 357 17.36 3.34 16.62
C LEU A 357 16.71 3.13 15.24
N LEU A 358 15.44 2.73 15.19
CA LEU A 358 14.73 2.48 13.93
C LEU A 358 14.56 3.77 13.11
N SER A 359 14.17 4.87 13.76
CA SER A 359 14.07 6.20 13.13
C SER A 359 15.42 6.63 12.54
N ALA A 360 16.51 6.51 13.30
CA ALA A 360 17.85 6.82 12.84
C ALA A 360 18.30 5.93 11.67
N PHE A 361 17.93 4.64 11.69
CA PHE A 361 18.23 3.70 10.61
C PHE A 361 17.48 4.08 9.33
N PHE A 362 16.17 4.36 9.41
CA PHE A 362 15.38 4.81 8.27
C PHE A 362 15.95 6.08 7.67
N ARG A 363 16.27 7.09 8.50
CA ARG A 363 16.91 8.33 8.07
C ARG A 363 18.22 8.05 7.33
N ALA A 364 19.10 7.23 7.90
CA ALA A 364 20.38 6.90 7.30
C ALA A 364 20.21 6.20 5.93
N ALA A 365 19.33 5.21 5.84
CA ALA A 365 19.16 4.38 4.65
C ALA A 365 18.37 5.08 3.53
N PHE A 366 17.31 5.82 3.82
CA PHE A 366 16.36 6.33 2.82
C PHE A 366 16.49 7.83 2.50
N TRP A 367 17.10 8.63 3.38
CA TRP A 367 17.34 10.06 3.14
C TRP A 367 18.81 10.41 2.91
N GLU A 368 19.73 9.67 3.54
CA GLU A 368 21.15 10.08 3.58
C GLU A 368 22.05 9.23 2.70
N GLY A 369 21.52 8.15 2.11
CA GLY A 369 22.27 7.24 1.25
C GLY A 369 23.40 6.53 1.99
N VAL A 370 23.27 6.35 3.30
CA VAL A 370 24.31 5.76 4.16
C VAL A 370 24.29 4.25 4.02
N ASN A 371 25.46 3.66 3.74
CA ASN A 371 25.63 2.21 3.74
C ASN A 371 25.63 1.67 5.19
N THR A 372 24.46 1.24 5.67
CA THR A 372 24.28 0.66 7.02
C THR A 372 24.87 -0.74 7.18
N GLY A 373 25.38 -1.35 6.09
CA GLY A 373 26.10 -2.62 6.12
C GLY A 373 27.58 -2.50 6.51
N LYS A 374 28.07 -1.30 6.82
CA LYS A 374 29.44 -1.03 7.27
C LYS A 374 29.43 -0.36 8.63
N ASP A 375 30.43 -0.67 9.47
CA ASP A 375 30.65 -0.04 10.78
C ASP A 375 30.49 1.48 10.75
N ARG A 376 31.09 2.16 9.77
CA ARG A 376 30.99 3.62 9.64
C ARG A 376 29.54 4.11 9.50
N GLY A 377 28.72 3.40 8.73
CA GLY A 377 27.33 3.76 8.52
C GLY A 377 26.46 3.42 9.73
N LEU A 378 26.67 2.24 10.31
CA LEU A 378 25.94 1.79 11.49
C LEU A 378 26.28 2.62 12.73
N ARG A 379 27.53 3.07 12.87
CA ARG A 379 27.95 4.05 13.87
C ARG A 379 27.12 5.33 13.82
N ARG A 380 26.89 5.87 12.62
CA ARG A 380 26.04 7.07 12.45
C ARG A 380 24.60 6.82 12.90
N VAL A 381 24.06 5.62 12.68
CA VAL A 381 22.73 5.23 13.15
C VAL A 381 22.70 5.19 14.68
N VAL A 382 23.65 4.47 15.29
CA VAL A 382 23.74 4.27 16.74
C VAL A 382 23.94 5.60 17.47
N GLU A 383 24.91 6.42 17.05
CA GLU A 383 25.19 7.70 17.70
C GLU A 383 24.03 8.69 17.55
N ARG A 384 23.32 8.67 16.40
CA ARG A 384 22.09 9.47 16.22
C ARG A 384 20.95 9.04 17.13
N ALA A 385 20.84 7.75 17.41
CA ALA A 385 19.85 7.22 18.36
C ALA A 385 20.18 7.59 19.83
N GLY A 386 21.31 8.26 20.07
CA GLY A 386 21.78 8.60 21.42
C GLY A 386 22.43 7.41 22.12
N LEU A 387 22.90 6.42 21.38
CA LEU A 387 23.52 5.20 21.90
C LEU A 387 25.05 5.22 21.66
N PRO A 388 25.85 4.60 22.55
CA PRO A 388 27.31 4.57 22.41
C PRO A 388 27.77 3.51 21.40
N TRP A 389 28.55 3.93 20.40
CA TRP A 389 29.06 3.00 19.37
C TRP A 389 30.00 1.93 19.92
N ASP A 390 30.80 2.24 20.94
CA ASP A 390 31.78 1.29 21.49
C ASP A 390 31.10 0.07 22.13
N GLU A 391 29.95 0.26 22.78
CA GLU A 391 29.12 -0.86 23.25
C GLU A 391 28.45 -1.58 22.07
N ALA A 392 27.82 -0.82 21.17
CA ALA A 392 27.09 -1.37 20.03
C ALA A 392 27.97 -2.29 19.18
N ARG A 393 29.24 -1.93 18.94
CA ARG A 393 30.19 -2.73 18.16
C ARG A 393 30.36 -4.16 18.69
N GLY A 394 30.29 -4.37 20.01
CA GLY A 394 30.36 -5.69 20.61
C GLY A 394 29.10 -6.53 20.43
N ILE A 395 28.00 -5.90 20.04
CA ILE A 395 26.66 -6.49 19.91
C ILE A 395 26.34 -6.81 18.45
N VAL A 396 26.78 -5.96 17.50
CA VAL A 396 26.44 -6.09 16.07
C VAL A 396 26.72 -7.49 15.54
N GLY A 397 25.71 -8.08 14.91
CA GLY A 397 25.80 -9.39 14.26
C GLY A 397 25.40 -10.58 15.13
N ASN A 398 24.93 -10.34 16.37
CA ASN A 398 24.27 -11.39 17.15
C ASN A 398 22.93 -11.84 16.51
N SER A 399 22.37 -12.92 17.05
CA SER A 399 21.10 -13.54 16.63
C SER A 399 19.96 -13.38 17.65
N GLU A 400 20.15 -12.62 18.74
CA GLU A 400 19.15 -12.49 19.84
C GLU A 400 17.83 -11.86 19.38
N TRP A 401 17.83 -11.17 18.25
CA TRP A 401 16.68 -10.50 17.65
C TRP A 401 15.78 -11.44 16.83
N GLU A 402 16.27 -12.61 16.43
CA GLU A 402 15.63 -13.44 15.41
C GLU A 402 14.29 -14.01 15.90
N GLU A 403 14.26 -14.55 17.13
CA GLU A 403 13.05 -15.11 17.73
C GLU A 403 11.97 -14.04 17.92
N GLU A 404 12.34 -12.85 18.39
CA GLU A 404 11.40 -11.73 18.59
C GLU A 404 10.80 -11.27 17.26
N VAL A 405 11.63 -11.08 16.22
CA VAL A 405 11.19 -10.62 14.90
C VAL A 405 10.31 -11.67 14.20
N GLU A 406 10.58 -12.96 14.41
CA GLU A 406 9.72 -14.03 13.91
C GLU A 406 8.40 -14.11 14.67
N ALA A 407 8.41 -13.98 16.00
CA ALA A 407 7.18 -13.92 16.79
C ALA A 407 6.29 -12.74 16.37
N ASN A 408 6.88 -11.56 16.14
CA ASN A 408 6.18 -10.39 15.60
C ASN A 408 5.54 -10.68 14.24
N ARG A 409 6.25 -11.41 13.36
CA ARG A 409 5.70 -11.82 12.07
C ARG A 409 4.50 -12.74 12.25
N GLN A 410 4.60 -13.76 13.09
CA GLN A 410 3.50 -14.70 13.33
C GLN A 410 2.28 -13.99 13.93
N ALA A 411 2.48 -13.06 14.86
CA ALA A 411 1.42 -12.22 15.40
C ALA A 411 0.73 -11.42 14.29
N MET A 412 1.51 -10.82 13.37
CA MET A 412 0.98 -10.07 12.24
C MET A 412 0.08 -10.91 11.33
N TYR A 413 0.52 -12.13 10.99
CA TYR A 413 -0.30 -13.08 10.23
C TYR A 413 -1.56 -13.49 11.00
N GLY A 414 -1.48 -13.59 12.33
CA GLY A 414 -2.60 -13.95 13.20
C GLY A 414 -3.79 -12.99 13.13
N PHE A 415 -3.57 -11.72 12.76
CA PHE A 415 -4.64 -10.74 12.50
C PHE A 415 -4.83 -10.43 11.00
N GLY A 416 -4.37 -11.32 10.11
CA GLY A 416 -4.67 -11.25 8.68
C GLY A 416 -3.76 -10.33 7.86
N LEU A 417 -2.66 -9.80 8.43
CA LEU A 417 -1.73 -8.94 7.71
C LEU A 417 -0.36 -9.62 7.51
N TRP A 418 0.30 -9.33 6.39
CA TRP A 418 1.61 -9.94 6.03
C TRP A 418 2.64 -8.92 5.56
N GLY A 419 2.17 -7.72 5.18
CA GLY A 419 2.96 -6.61 4.66
C GLY A 419 3.29 -5.57 5.72
N VAL A 420 4.10 -4.58 5.35
CA VAL A 420 4.50 -3.47 6.24
C VAL A 420 4.48 -2.12 5.53
N PRO A 421 4.31 -1.00 6.26
CA PRO A 421 3.95 -0.95 7.68
C PRO A 421 2.52 -1.47 7.88
N SER A 422 2.29 -2.15 9.00
CA SER A 422 0.95 -2.50 9.46
C SER A 422 0.72 -1.90 10.83
N PHE A 423 -0.53 -1.58 11.13
CA PHE A 423 -0.95 -0.99 12.39
C PHE A 423 -2.09 -1.82 12.97
N ARG A 424 -2.04 -2.09 14.28
CA ARG A 424 -3.14 -2.70 15.01
C ARG A 424 -3.47 -1.86 16.23
N LEU A 425 -4.70 -1.38 16.33
CA LEU A 425 -5.21 -0.64 17.47
C LEU A 425 -6.01 -1.60 18.36
N LEU A 426 -5.64 -1.67 19.63
CA LEU A 426 -6.28 -2.48 20.65
C LEU A 426 -6.97 -1.60 21.68
N ASP A 427 -8.08 -2.10 22.23
CA ASP A 427 -8.73 -1.49 23.39
C ASP A 427 -8.03 -1.88 24.72
N GLY A 428 -8.59 -1.40 25.84
CA GLY A 428 -8.07 -1.71 27.18
C GLY A 428 -8.22 -3.17 27.62
N ALA A 429 -9.03 -3.98 26.92
CA ALA A 429 -9.13 -5.42 27.13
C ALA A 429 -8.17 -6.22 26.24
N GLY A 430 -7.51 -5.55 25.29
CA GLY A 430 -6.62 -6.18 24.30
C GLY A 430 -7.37 -6.66 23.05
N GLU A 431 -8.64 -6.30 22.87
CA GLU A 431 -9.42 -6.64 21.68
C GLU A 431 -9.07 -5.72 20.52
N THR A 432 -9.06 -6.26 19.30
CA THR A 432 -8.70 -5.48 18.10
C THR A 432 -9.84 -4.56 17.68
N LEU A 433 -9.60 -3.25 17.76
CA LEU A 433 -10.50 -2.22 17.22
C LEU A 433 -10.29 -2.00 15.72
N LEU A 434 -9.02 -2.05 15.28
CA LEU A 434 -8.65 -1.82 13.89
C LEU A 434 -7.33 -2.50 13.57
N ALA A 435 -7.26 -3.26 12.48
CA ALA A 435 -6.00 -3.74 11.89
C ALA A 435 -5.90 -3.30 10.43
N VAL A 436 -4.87 -2.55 10.06
CA VAL A 436 -4.74 -1.96 8.71
C VAL A 436 -3.31 -2.03 8.17
N TRP A 437 -3.19 -2.16 6.85
CA TRP A 437 -1.90 -2.25 6.16
C TRP A 437 -1.67 -1.03 5.26
N GLY A 438 -0.44 -0.50 5.29
CA GLY A 438 0.00 0.60 4.44
C GLY A 438 0.18 1.92 5.19
N GLN A 439 1.13 2.74 4.72
CA GLN A 439 1.38 4.06 5.32
C GLN A 439 0.18 5.03 5.17
N ASP A 440 -0.61 4.79 4.13
CA ASP A 440 -1.84 5.45 3.74
C ASP A 440 -3.07 4.97 4.52
N ARG A 441 -2.87 4.25 5.64
CA ARG A 441 -3.93 3.94 6.62
C ARG A 441 -3.74 4.62 7.97
N LEU A 442 -2.64 5.36 8.18
CA LEU A 442 -2.42 6.03 9.46
C LEU A 442 -3.50 7.07 9.80
N TRP A 443 -4.11 7.70 8.79
CA TRP A 443 -5.23 8.63 9.01
C TRP A 443 -6.46 7.92 9.59
N LEU A 444 -6.69 6.67 9.21
CA LEU A 444 -7.81 5.86 9.68
C LEU A 444 -7.59 5.45 11.14
N VAL A 445 -6.34 5.09 11.49
CA VAL A 445 -5.94 4.86 12.89
C VAL A 445 -6.24 6.09 13.76
N GLY A 446 -5.86 7.29 13.30
CA GLY A 446 -6.14 8.54 14.04
C GLY A 446 -7.63 8.80 14.22
N ARG A 447 -8.45 8.56 13.18
CA ARG A 447 -9.92 8.68 13.26
C ARG A 447 -10.54 7.66 14.21
N GLU A 448 -10.06 6.42 14.16
CA GLU A 448 -10.58 5.35 14.99
C GLU A 448 -10.30 5.57 16.48
N ILE A 449 -9.11 6.07 16.83
CA ILE A 449 -8.81 6.53 18.19
C ILE A 449 -9.84 7.56 18.65
N GLN A 450 -10.12 8.59 17.82
CA GLN A 450 -11.07 9.64 18.19
C GLN A 450 -12.51 9.14 18.30
N ARG A 451 -12.92 8.21 17.42
CA ARG A 451 -14.24 7.55 17.46
C ARG A 451 -14.41 6.77 18.76
N HIS A 452 -13.45 5.92 19.10
CA HIS A 452 -13.53 5.09 20.31
C HIS A 452 -13.51 5.93 21.59
N LEU A 453 -12.67 6.96 21.66
CA LEU A 453 -12.66 7.88 22.81
C LEU A 453 -13.98 8.63 22.96
N GLU A 454 -14.63 8.99 21.85
CA GLU A 454 -15.96 9.62 21.88
C GLU A 454 -17.06 8.68 22.39
N GLU A 455 -17.03 7.42 22.00
CA GLU A 455 -17.99 6.41 22.47
C GLU A 455 -17.82 6.15 23.97
N ARG A 456 -16.57 6.03 24.43
CA ARG A 456 -16.24 5.89 25.85
C ARG A 456 -16.71 7.09 26.69
N GLU A 457 -16.53 8.31 26.20
CA GLU A 457 -17.05 9.53 26.85
C GLU A 457 -18.58 9.54 26.97
N LYS A 458 -19.28 8.92 26.00
CA LYS A 458 -20.73 8.78 26.00
C LYS A 458 -21.23 7.59 26.82
N GLY A 459 -20.34 6.74 27.32
CA GLY A 459 -20.67 5.51 28.05
C GLY A 459 -21.30 4.43 27.16
N LEU A 460 -20.96 4.43 25.87
CA LEU A 460 -21.41 3.45 24.88
C LEU A 460 -20.45 2.26 24.78
#